data_AF-D1P818-F1
#
_entry.id   AF-D1P818-F1
#
_cell.length_a   1.000
_cell.length_b   1.000
_cell.length_c   1.000
_cell.angle_alpha   90.00
_cell.angle_beta   90.00
_cell.angle_gamma   90.00
#
_symmetry.space_group_name_H-M   'P 1'
#
loop_
_entity.id
_entity.type
_entity.pdbx_description
1 polymer ?
#
loop_
_entity_poly.entity_id
_entity_poly.type
_entity_poly.pdbx_seq_one_letter_code
_entity_poly.pdbx_strand_id
1 'polypeptide(L)'
;MAKIYQFPQGKEKKELQTALKKTKRIKIRGSRTSFFTALFHTLSILFLGLRYIMGVTLDVLLLMVISIISVFRYLIIPIGFFALMLFYYNGGKVWNAEMTVTTVLMVMSLINPLVLQDLQPFQTLFGVKSKQAEVK
;
A
#
# COMPACT_ATOMS: atom_id res chain seq x y z
N MET A 1 24.76 -21.59 -67.31
CA MET A 1 24.08 -20.31 -67.58
C MET A 1 24.30 -19.39 -66.38
N ALA A 2 25.07 -18.32 -66.54
CA ALA A 2 25.34 -17.36 -65.47
C ALA A 2 24.12 -16.43 -65.30
N LYS A 3 23.57 -16.34 -64.09
CA LYS A 3 22.51 -15.37 -63.78
C LYS A 3 23.12 -13.97 -63.81
N ILE A 4 22.82 -13.21 -64.86
CA ILE A 4 23.21 -11.80 -64.96
C ILE A 4 22.37 -11.03 -63.93
N TYR A 5 23.03 -10.55 -62.88
CA TYR A 5 22.39 -9.74 -61.86
C TYR A 5 22.26 -8.31 -62.39
N GLN A 6 21.05 -7.91 -62.74
CA GLN A 6 20.75 -6.58 -63.25
C GLN A 6 20.47 -5.64 -62.07
N PHE A 7 21.33 -4.64 -61.89
CA PHE A 7 21.15 -3.66 -60.83
C PHE A 7 19.90 -2.82 -61.10
N PRO A 8 18.99 -2.66 -60.11
CA PRO A 8 17.75 -1.90 -60.30
C PRO A 8 18.07 -0.42 -60.56
N GLN A 9 17.57 0.11 -61.68
CA GLN A 9 17.76 1.50 -62.10
C GLN A 9 16.41 2.26 -62.15
N GLY A 10 16.43 3.56 -61.85
CA GLY A 10 15.23 4.40 -61.94
C GLY A 10 14.20 4.17 -60.82
N LYS A 11 12.97 3.77 -61.19
CA LYS A 11 11.81 3.66 -60.27
C LYS A 11 11.98 2.55 -59.23
N GLU A 12 12.51 1.40 -59.62
CA GLU A 12 12.74 0.25 -58.72
C GLU A 12 13.75 0.58 -57.61
N LYS A 13 14.77 1.40 -57.91
CA LYS A 13 15.73 1.88 -56.89
C LYS A 13 15.05 2.76 -55.84
N LYS A 14 14.10 3.61 -56.26
CA LYS A 14 13.34 4.47 -55.34
C LYS A 14 12.42 3.62 -54.46
N GLU A 15 11.76 2.62 -55.01
CA GLU A 15 10.91 1.70 -54.25
C GLU A 15 11.72 0.90 -53.22
N LEU A 16 12.88 0.34 -53.62
CA LEU A 16 13.80 -0.34 -52.71
C LEU A 16 14.31 0.57 -51.60
N GLN A 17 14.69 1.82 -51.91
CA GLN A 17 15.09 2.79 -50.88
C GLN A 17 13.94 3.12 -49.91
N THR A 18 12.70 3.20 -50.42
CA THR A 18 11.53 3.52 -49.60
C THR A 18 11.16 2.34 -48.70
N ALA A 19 11.23 1.12 -49.22
CA ALA A 19 11.07 -0.11 -48.47
C ALA A 19 12.16 -0.23 -47.37
N LEU A 20 13.43 -0.02 -47.71
CA LEU A 20 14.53 -0.03 -46.76
C LEU A 20 14.37 1.05 -45.67
N LYS A 21 13.93 2.27 -46.02
CA LYS A 21 13.62 3.33 -45.06
C LYS A 21 12.47 2.95 -44.14
N LYS A 22 11.39 2.33 -44.66
CA LYS A 22 10.28 1.81 -43.83
C LYS A 22 10.76 0.72 -42.88
N THR A 23 11.54 -0.24 -43.36
CA THR A 23 12.11 -1.32 -42.53
C THR A 23 13.05 -0.77 -41.46
N LYS A 24 13.91 0.20 -41.78
CA LYS A 24 14.75 0.91 -40.79
C LYS A 24 13.89 1.62 -39.74
N ARG A 25 12.84 2.33 -40.14
CA ARG A 25 11.90 3.01 -39.23
C ARG A 25 11.21 2.01 -38.28
N ILE A 26 10.77 0.87 -38.80
CA ILE A 26 10.11 -0.19 -38.00
C ILE A 26 11.09 -0.79 -36.99
N LYS A 27 12.32 -1.11 -37.41
CA LYS A 27 13.38 -1.64 -36.53
C LYS A 27 13.75 -0.65 -35.42
N ILE A 28 13.88 0.63 -35.74
CA ILE A 28 14.16 1.70 -34.77
C ILE A 28 12.98 1.90 -33.80
N ARG A 29 11.74 1.82 -34.31
CA ARG A 29 10.53 1.92 -33.47
C ARG A 29 10.42 0.73 -32.50
N GLY A 30 10.67 -0.49 -32.98
CA GLY A 30 10.66 -1.72 -32.18
C GLY A 30 11.78 -1.79 -31.13
N SER A 31 12.98 -1.28 -31.44
CA SER A 31 14.08 -1.21 -30.47
C SER A 31 13.85 -0.14 -29.40
N ARG A 32 13.22 0.99 -29.76
CA ARG A 32 12.79 1.99 -28.77
C ARG A 32 11.73 1.42 -27.84
N THR A 33 10.68 0.81 -28.37
CA THR A 33 9.61 0.26 -27.52
C THR A 33 10.12 -0.81 -26.57
N SER A 34 10.98 -1.74 -27.02
CA SER A 34 11.56 -2.76 -26.14
C SER A 34 12.46 -2.17 -25.03
N PHE A 35 13.29 -1.18 -25.34
CA PHE A 35 14.10 -0.47 -24.34
C PHE A 35 13.22 0.29 -23.33
N PHE A 36 12.21 1.03 -23.80
CA PHE A 36 11.26 1.70 -22.92
C PHE A 36 10.49 0.71 -22.04
N THR A 37 10.10 -0.44 -22.57
CA THR A 37 9.37 -1.46 -21.79
C THR A 37 10.27 -2.06 -20.71
N ALA A 38 11.53 -2.36 -21.02
CA ALA A 38 12.50 -2.84 -20.04
C ALA A 38 12.79 -1.80 -18.96
N LEU A 39 12.96 -0.53 -19.34
CA LEU A 39 13.14 0.58 -18.42
C LEU A 39 11.92 0.77 -17.51
N PHE A 40 10.71 0.69 -18.09
CA PHE A 40 9.46 0.77 -17.34
C PHE A 40 9.30 -0.39 -16.35
N HIS A 41 9.77 -1.59 -16.72
CA HIS A 41 9.74 -2.76 -15.84
C HIS A 41 10.72 -2.63 -14.67
N THR A 42 11.93 -2.09 -14.91
CA THR A 42 12.86 -1.78 -13.80
C THR A 42 12.32 -0.66 -12.90
N LEU A 43 11.68 0.35 -13.49
CA LEU A 43 11.09 1.46 -12.75
C LEU A 43 9.86 1.01 -11.94
N SER A 44 9.06 0.07 -12.47
CA SER A 44 7.90 -0.47 -11.76
C SER A 44 8.32 -1.32 -10.55
N ILE A 45 9.39 -2.09 -10.66
CA ILE A 45 9.97 -2.83 -9.52
C ILE A 45 10.48 -1.85 -8.46
N LEU A 46 11.17 -0.78 -8.88
CA LEU A 46 11.66 0.25 -7.97
C LEU A 46 10.49 0.97 -7.27
N PHE A 47 9.42 1.27 -8.00
CA PHE A 47 8.20 1.86 -7.46
C PHE A 47 7.49 0.91 -6.47
N LEU A 48 7.50 -0.39 -6.74
CA LEU A 48 6.97 -1.40 -5.82
C LEU A 48 7.78 -1.46 -4.52
N GLY A 49 9.11 -1.39 -4.61
CA GLY A 49 10.00 -1.30 -3.45
C GLY A 49 9.77 -0.03 -2.63
N LEU A 50 9.59 1.12 -3.29
CA LEU A 50 9.27 2.39 -2.62
C LEU A 50 7.92 2.31 -1.90
N ARG A 51 6.91 1.74 -2.55
CA ARG A 51 5.57 1.54 -2.00
C ARG A 51 5.59 0.59 -0.80
N TYR A 52 6.43 -0.45 -0.85
CA TYR A 52 6.69 -1.35 0.28
C TYR A 52 7.28 -0.59 1.47
N ILE A 53 8.35 0.18 1.25
CA ILE A 53 9.02 0.94 2.31
C ILE A 53 8.06 1.95 2.94
N MET A 54 7.27 2.68 2.13
CA MET A 54 6.26 3.60 2.65
C MET A 54 5.20 2.88 3.49
N GLY A 55 4.65 1.75 3.01
CA GLY A 55 3.67 0.97 3.75
C GLY A 55 4.19 0.47 5.08
N VAL A 56 5.40 -0.11 5.10
CA VAL A 56 6.05 -0.57 6.33
C VAL A 56 6.30 0.59 7.30
N THR A 57 6.81 1.73 6.80
CA THR A 57 7.09 2.89 7.65
C THR A 57 5.81 3.43 8.30
N LEU A 58 4.72 3.52 7.53
CA LEU A 58 3.42 3.97 8.03
C LEU A 58 2.80 2.98 9.01
N ASP A 59 2.90 1.67 8.76
CA ASP A 59 2.47 0.66 9.72
C ASP A 59 3.28 0.78 11.02
N VAL A 60 4.62 0.89 10.97
CA VAL A 60 5.45 1.06 12.16
C VAL A 60 5.09 2.32 12.94
N LEU A 61 4.84 3.45 12.26
CA LEU A 61 4.38 4.68 12.91
C LEU A 61 3.02 4.50 13.58
N LEU A 62 2.07 3.86 12.89
CA LEU A 62 0.76 3.54 13.46
C LEU A 62 0.90 2.66 14.70
N LEU A 63 1.78 1.66 14.66
CA LEU A 63 2.07 0.79 15.81
C LEU A 63 2.67 1.56 16.98
N MET A 64 3.55 2.52 16.75
CA MET A 64 4.07 3.37 17.82
C MET A 64 2.95 4.18 18.48
N VAL A 65 2.07 4.81 17.68
CA VAL A 65 0.93 5.59 18.21
C VAL A 65 -0.02 4.71 19.01
N ILE A 66 -0.39 3.54 18.45
CA ILE A 66 -1.28 2.58 19.11
C ILE A 66 -0.64 2.05 20.40
N SER A 67 0.66 1.77 20.39
CA SER A 67 1.40 1.33 21.57
C SER A 67 1.33 2.38 22.68
N ILE A 68 1.55 3.66 22.35
CA ILE A 68 1.44 4.76 23.33
C ILE A 68 0.03 4.81 23.92
N ILE A 69 -1.01 4.76 23.08
CA ILE A 69 -2.41 4.73 23.53
C ILE A 69 -2.70 3.50 24.41
N SER A 70 -2.11 2.35 24.09
CA SER A 70 -2.27 1.13 24.90
C SER A 70 -1.62 1.25 26.28
N VAL A 71 -0.56 2.05 26.44
CA VAL A 71 -0.01 2.35 27.77
C VAL A 71 -1.01 3.17 28.58
N PHE A 72 -1.68 4.15 27.95
CA PHE A 72 -2.71 4.94 28.61
C PHE A 72 -3.92 4.12 29.06
N ARG A 73 -4.24 3.00 28.40
CA ARG A 73 -5.27 2.06 28.86
C ARG A 73 -5.00 1.56 30.27
N TYR A 74 -3.75 1.21 30.59
CA TYR A 74 -3.37 0.76 31.94
C TYR A 74 -3.50 1.87 32.99
N LEU A 75 -3.54 3.14 32.58
CA LEU A 75 -3.81 4.28 33.45
C LEU A 75 -5.31 4.57 33.58
N ILE A 76 -6.06 4.50 32.46
CA ILE A 76 -7.48 4.82 32.39
C ILE A 76 -8.34 3.82 33.17
N ILE A 77 -8.01 2.52 33.13
CA ILE A 77 -8.78 1.48 33.83
C ILE A 77 -8.80 1.70 35.37
N PRO A 78 -7.64 1.83 36.06
CA PRO A 78 -7.65 2.04 37.51
C PRO A 78 -8.23 3.40 37.90
N ILE A 79 -7.97 4.47 37.13
CA ILE A 79 -8.54 5.80 37.39
C ILE A 79 -10.06 5.78 37.20
N GLY A 80 -10.55 5.12 36.13
CA GLY A 80 -11.97 5.00 35.85
C GLY A 80 -12.70 4.19 36.92
N PHE A 81 -12.10 3.10 37.39
CA PHE A 81 -12.66 2.31 38.51
C PHE A 81 -12.74 3.13 39.80
N PHE A 82 -11.69 3.92 40.09
CA PHE A 82 -11.69 4.82 41.24
C PHE A 82 -12.75 5.93 41.12
N ALA A 83 -12.90 6.53 39.94
CA ALA A 83 -13.94 7.53 39.66
C ALA A 83 -15.35 6.94 39.81
N LEU A 84 -15.57 5.71 39.33
CA LEU A 84 -16.83 4.97 39.51
C LEU A 84 -17.16 4.79 40.99
N MET A 85 -16.20 4.36 41.80
CA MET A 85 -16.37 4.26 43.26
C MET A 85 -16.76 5.62 43.87
N LEU A 86 -16.04 6.69 43.54
CA LEU A 86 -16.35 8.03 44.05
C LEU A 86 -17.75 8.51 43.67
N PHE A 87 -18.14 8.37 42.40
CA PHE A 87 -19.49 8.76 41.96
C PHE A 87 -20.57 7.89 42.57
N TYR A 88 -20.31 6.61 42.79
CA TYR A 88 -21.25 5.71 43.46
C TYR A 88 -21.48 6.11 44.92
N TYR A 89 -20.42 6.38 45.68
CA TYR A 89 -20.55 6.77 47.09
C TYR A 89 -21.11 8.19 47.26
N ASN A 90 -20.72 9.14 46.40
CA ASN A 90 -21.23 10.51 46.45
C ASN A 90 -22.67 10.63 45.94
N GLY A 91 -23.07 9.79 44.97
CA GLY A 91 -24.42 9.76 44.41
C GLY A 91 -25.44 8.99 45.26
N GLY A 92 -25.13 8.69 46.52
CA GLY A 92 -26.04 7.95 47.40
C GLY A 92 -26.24 6.49 46.99
N LYS A 93 -25.23 5.87 46.35
CA LYS A 93 -25.27 4.50 45.82
C LYS A 93 -26.27 4.28 44.69
N VAL A 94 -26.71 5.35 44.03
CA VAL A 94 -27.61 5.32 42.87
C VAL A 94 -26.80 5.42 41.59
N TRP A 95 -27.19 4.65 40.56
CA TRP A 95 -26.51 4.68 39.27
C TRP A 95 -26.87 5.93 38.46
N ASN A 96 -25.88 6.79 38.19
CA ASN A 96 -26.05 8.05 37.47
C ASN A 96 -25.45 8.01 36.06
N ALA A 97 -25.86 8.98 35.21
CA ALA A 97 -25.37 9.12 33.84
C ALA A 97 -23.84 9.22 33.75
N GLU A 98 -23.20 9.90 34.71
CA GLU A 98 -21.74 10.04 34.79
C GLU A 98 -21.03 8.68 34.91
N MET A 99 -21.56 7.77 35.73
CA MET A 99 -21.04 6.41 35.88
C MET A 99 -21.23 5.58 34.60
N THR A 100 -22.34 5.78 33.87
CA THR A 100 -22.52 5.18 32.54
C THR A 100 -21.45 5.66 31.57
N VAL A 101 -21.18 6.97 31.52
CA VAL A 101 -20.14 7.55 30.64
C VAL A 101 -18.75 7.02 31.00
N THR A 102 -18.40 6.98 32.30
CA THR A 102 -17.11 6.42 32.75
C THR A 102 -16.97 4.94 32.40
N THR A 103 -18.05 4.16 32.54
CA THR A 103 -18.07 2.74 32.18
C THR A 103 -17.89 2.54 30.67
N VAL A 104 -18.59 3.33 29.84
CA VAL A 104 -18.44 3.29 28.38
C VAL A 104 -17.02 3.65 27.96
N LEU A 105 -16.41 4.67 28.55
CA LEU A 105 -15.02 5.04 28.27
C LEU A 105 -14.04 3.92 28.64
N MET A 106 -14.25 3.26 29.79
CA MET A 106 -13.47 2.10 30.18
C MET A 106 -13.64 0.94 29.20
N VAL A 107 -14.86 0.62 28.77
CA VAL A 107 -15.12 -0.44 27.80
C VAL A 107 -14.50 -0.13 26.44
N MET A 108 -14.59 1.11 25.97
CA MET A 108 -13.94 1.54 24.72
C MET A 108 -12.41 1.43 24.82
N SER A 109 -11.83 1.66 26.00
CA SER A 109 -10.40 1.45 26.22
C SER A 109 -9.98 -0.03 26.16
N LEU A 110 -10.92 -0.98 26.27
CA LEU A 110 -10.64 -2.41 26.19
C LEU A 110 -10.43 -2.90 24.75
N ILE A 111 -10.80 -2.12 23.74
CA ILE A 111 -10.59 -2.46 22.32
C ILE A 111 -9.12 -2.83 22.12
N ASN A 112 -8.90 -4.05 21.63
CA ASN A 112 -7.57 -4.63 21.62
C ASN A 112 -6.73 -4.03 20.47
N PRO A 113 -5.65 -3.31 20.77
CA PRO A 113 -4.75 -2.77 19.75
C PRO A 113 -4.09 -3.85 18.88
N LEU A 114 -3.99 -5.09 19.38
CA LEU A 114 -3.45 -6.23 18.63
C LEU A 114 -4.29 -6.58 17.38
N VAL A 115 -5.60 -6.34 17.41
CA VAL A 115 -6.46 -6.59 16.23
C VAL A 115 -6.12 -5.63 15.08
N LEU A 116 -5.65 -4.42 15.39
CA LEU A 116 -5.14 -3.48 14.39
C LEU A 116 -3.72 -3.85 13.91
N GLN A 117 -2.91 -4.52 14.75
CA GLN A 117 -1.59 -5.01 14.37
C GLN A 117 -1.67 -6.07 13.28
N ASP A 118 -2.59 -7.02 13.40
CA ASP A 118 -2.71 -8.14 12.45
C ASP A 118 -3.22 -7.69 11.08
N LEU A 119 -4.00 -6.61 11.03
CA LEU A 119 -4.60 -6.13 9.78
C LEU A 119 -3.60 -5.45 8.82
N GLN A 120 -2.44 -4.99 9.31
CA GLN A 120 -1.42 -4.21 8.55
C GLN A 120 -2.05 -3.32 7.46
N PRO A 121 -2.85 -2.32 7.87
CA PRO A 121 -3.80 -1.65 6.99
C PRO A 121 -3.12 -0.93 5.83
N PHE A 122 -1.92 -0.38 6.03
CA PHE A 122 -1.23 0.35 4.97
C PHE A 122 -0.58 -0.59 3.97
N GLN A 123 0.01 -1.71 4.40
CA GLN A 123 0.45 -2.74 3.45
C GLN A 123 -0.70 -3.31 2.60
N THR A 124 -1.89 -3.47 3.19
CA THR A 124 -3.10 -3.89 2.46
C THR A 124 -3.59 -2.80 1.50
N LEU A 125 -3.64 -1.54 1.94
CA LEU A 125 -4.03 -0.38 1.11
C LEU A 125 -3.06 -0.16 -0.06
N PHE A 126 -1.77 -0.39 0.19
CA PHE A 126 -0.74 -0.32 -0.82
C PHE A 126 -0.65 -1.60 -1.67
N GLY A 127 -1.55 -2.56 -1.51
CA GLY A 127 -1.61 -3.78 -2.32
C GLY A 127 -0.33 -4.61 -2.25
N VAL A 128 0.50 -4.39 -1.23
CA VAL A 128 1.71 -5.15 -0.95
C VAL A 128 1.33 -6.51 -0.38
N LYS A 129 0.35 -6.49 0.53
CA LYS A 129 -0.21 -7.68 1.16
C LYS A 129 -1.63 -7.84 0.64
N SER A 130 -1.89 -8.92 -0.08
CA SER A 130 -3.29 -9.29 -0.35
C SER A 130 -3.92 -9.68 0.98
N LYS A 131 -5.17 -9.25 1.20
CA LYS A 131 -6.00 -9.69 2.31
C LYS A 131 -5.89 -11.22 2.35
N GLN A 132 -5.17 -11.79 3.32
CA GLN A 132 -5.30 -13.21 3.60
C GLN A 132 -6.71 -13.33 4.15
N ALA A 133 -7.65 -13.68 3.27
CA ALA A 133 -8.93 -14.20 3.69
C ALA A 133 -8.58 -15.41 4.57
N GLU A 134 -8.73 -15.24 5.88
CA GLU A 134 -8.70 -16.34 6.82
C GLU A 134 -9.75 -17.36 6.36
N VAL A 135 -9.28 -18.42 5.71
CA VAL A 135 -9.97 -19.70 5.73
C VAL A 135 -9.56 -20.33 7.06
N LYS A 136 -10.37 -20.11 8.10
CA LYS A 136 -10.69 -21.10 9.13
C LYS A 136 -11.75 -20.58 10.11
#